data_AF-A0A3S0ESN7-F1
#
_entry.id   AF-A0A3S0ESN7-F1
#
_cell.length_a   1.000
_cell.length_b   1.000
_cell.length_c   1.000
_cell.angle_alpha   90.00
_cell.angle_beta   90.00
_cell.angle_gamma   90.00
#
_symmetry.space_group_name_H-M   'P 1'
#
loop_
_entity.id
_entity.type
_entity.pdbx_description
1 polymer ?
#
loop_
_entity_poly.entity_id
_entity_poly.type
_entity_poly.pdbx_seq_one_letter_code
_entity_poly.pdbx_strand_id
1 'polypeptide(L)'
;MALTRHDLTRRREQLQDLQRYLAVLEADHDGARAKLLGFRQRYLEALGPLMRELDELEAQLHQATALLSDTLKRQGVEVPMSAAPRSKTWPDIPPLPEATPLPPEPTGPLTDLPPPSLKTLYRRAAMRFHPDLAPSGPEREVCEQRMMIVNEAYASGDRRKLESLLLAAGELPEKVIGGPADAVRAWLGLCEHMVQSRIRIVQAQMALLQSQQMHELRVAVERAEVGGMRPLDIMAARLRAQIAERRQELYIGERVGSDAKLAADFLRKRYQRLTGLGLG
;
A
#
# COMPACT_ATOMS: atom_id res chain seq x y z
N MET A 1 23.67 28.50 -9.23
CA MET A 1 23.22 29.60 -8.35
C MET A 1 23.33 29.14 -6.91
N ALA A 2 23.90 29.94 -6.01
CA ALA A 2 23.98 29.60 -4.58
C ALA A 2 22.56 29.47 -4.01
N LEU A 3 22.23 28.33 -3.39
CA LEU A 3 20.92 28.17 -2.75
C LEU A 3 20.88 28.99 -1.47
N THR A 4 19.76 29.67 -1.26
CA THR A 4 19.54 30.47 -0.08
C THR A 4 19.02 29.61 1.09
N ARG A 5 19.12 30.12 2.31
CA ARG A 5 18.47 29.50 3.49
C ARG A 5 16.96 29.33 3.30
N HIS A 6 16.34 30.26 2.58
CA HIS A 6 14.93 30.21 2.26
C HIS A 6 14.62 29.03 1.32
N ASP A 7 15.44 28.79 0.30
CA ASP A 7 15.28 27.66 -0.62
C ASP A 7 15.38 26.32 0.10
N LEU A 8 16.34 26.17 1.04
CA LEU A 8 16.47 24.95 1.84
C LEU A 8 15.29 24.75 2.79
N THR A 9 14.78 25.82 3.39
CA THR A 9 13.60 25.76 4.26
C THR A 9 12.37 25.30 3.47
N ARG A 10 12.14 25.92 2.30
CA ARG A 10 11.06 25.55 1.40
C ARG A 10 11.15 24.08 0.96
N ARG A 11 12.35 23.58 0.63
CA ARG A 11 12.52 22.16 0.26
C ARG A 11 12.30 21.20 1.42
N ARG A 12 12.67 21.57 2.65
CA ARG A 12 12.33 20.77 3.84
C ARG A 12 10.82 20.68 4.03
N GLU A 13 10.10 21.79 3.86
CA GLU A 13 8.63 21.80 3.89
C GLU A 13 8.05 20.90 2.80
N GLN A 14 8.55 21.01 1.56
CA GLN A 14 8.14 20.13 0.45
C GLN A 14 8.40 18.65 0.75
N LEU A 15 9.55 18.30 1.33
CA LEU A 15 9.85 16.94 1.73
C LEU A 15 8.88 16.45 2.81
N GLN A 16 8.54 17.29 3.80
CA GLN A 16 7.54 16.95 4.82
C GLN A 16 6.14 16.76 4.20
N ASP A 17 5.76 17.59 3.24
CA ASP A 17 4.50 17.43 2.49
C ASP A 17 4.46 16.10 1.75
N LEU A 18 5.55 15.73 1.06
CA LEU A 18 5.69 14.45 0.38
C LEU A 18 5.61 13.27 1.35
N GLN A 19 6.24 13.37 2.53
CA GLN A 19 6.16 12.33 3.56
C GLN A 19 4.74 12.18 4.11
N ARG A 20 4.03 13.28 4.37
CA ARG A 20 2.63 13.26 4.80
C ARG A 20 1.73 12.62 3.73
N TYR A 21 1.92 12.99 2.47
CA TYR A 21 1.19 12.40 1.36
C TYR A 21 1.47 10.89 1.23
N LEU A 22 2.73 10.48 1.34
CA LEU A 22 3.10 9.06 1.36
C LEU A 22 2.40 8.31 2.51
N ALA A 23 2.40 8.86 3.72
CA ALA A 23 1.75 8.23 4.87
C ALA A 23 0.24 8.01 4.64
N VAL A 24 -0.44 8.96 4.01
CA VAL A 24 -1.86 8.80 3.61
C VAL A 24 -2.01 7.65 2.61
N LEU A 25 -1.18 7.59 1.57
CA LEU A 25 -1.25 6.52 0.57
C LEU A 25 -0.98 5.13 1.17
N GLU A 26 -0.03 5.02 2.10
CA GLU A 26 0.25 3.76 2.80
C GLU A 26 -0.93 3.33 3.68
N ALA A 27 -1.53 4.26 4.42
CA ALA A 27 -2.73 3.99 5.21
C ALA A 27 -3.93 3.57 4.33
N ASP A 28 -4.12 4.23 3.18
CA ASP A 28 -5.17 3.87 2.22
C ASP A 28 -4.95 2.46 1.66
N HIS A 29 -3.71 2.11 1.32
CA HIS A 29 -3.35 0.76 0.88
C HIS A 29 -3.66 -0.28 1.96
N ASP A 30 -3.22 -0.05 3.19
CA ASP A 30 -3.43 -1.00 4.28
C ASP A 30 -4.91 -1.16 4.61
N GLY A 31 -5.68 -0.07 4.57
CA GLY A 31 -7.13 -0.09 4.72
C GLY A 31 -7.81 -0.88 3.59
N ALA A 32 -7.41 -0.66 2.34
CA ALA A 32 -7.96 -1.39 1.19
C ALA A 32 -7.63 -2.89 1.27
N ARG A 33 -6.38 -3.22 1.66
CA ARG A 33 -5.93 -4.61 1.85
C ARG A 33 -6.69 -5.30 2.96
N ALA A 34 -6.86 -4.65 4.11
CA ALA A 34 -7.62 -5.19 5.24
C ALA A 34 -9.09 -5.47 4.85
N LYS A 35 -9.75 -4.55 4.13
CA LYS A 35 -11.10 -4.75 3.60
C LYS A 35 -11.18 -5.95 2.65
N LEU A 36 -10.19 -6.09 1.76
CA LEU A 36 -10.14 -7.21 0.82
C LEU A 36 -9.94 -8.56 1.52
N LEU A 37 -9.05 -8.62 2.49
CA LEU A 37 -8.80 -9.83 3.30
C LEU A 37 -10.02 -10.21 4.14
N GLY A 38 -10.65 -9.24 4.80
CA GLY A 38 -11.89 -9.46 5.55
C GLY A 38 -13.02 -9.99 4.67
N PHE A 39 -13.19 -9.43 3.47
CA PHE A 39 -14.15 -9.95 2.50
C PHE A 39 -13.80 -11.36 2.03
N ARG A 40 -12.53 -11.64 1.70
CA ARG A 40 -12.06 -12.97 1.29
C ARG A 40 -12.37 -14.01 2.37
N GLN A 41 -12.14 -13.67 3.63
CA GLN A 41 -12.49 -14.55 4.75
C GLN A 41 -14.00 -14.82 4.78
N ARG A 42 -14.83 -13.78 4.79
CA ARG A 42 -16.30 -13.89 4.76
C ARG A 42 -16.80 -14.74 3.58
N TYR A 43 -16.21 -14.55 2.41
CA TYR A 43 -16.51 -15.32 1.20
C TYR A 43 -16.17 -16.80 1.37
N LEU A 44 -14.98 -17.12 1.88
CA LEU A 44 -14.52 -18.49 2.07
C LEU A 44 -15.27 -19.21 3.20
N GLU A 45 -15.67 -18.51 4.26
CA GLU A 45 -16.52 -19.07 5.30
C GLU A 45 -17.91 -19.42 4.74
N ALA A 46 -18.51 -18.53 3.95
CA ALA A 46 -19.85 -18.74 3.40
C ALA A 46 -19.88 -19.80 2.28
N LEU A 47 -18.87 -19.80 1.40
CA LEU A 47 -18.91 -20.56 0.14
C LEU A 47 -17.83 -21.65 0.05
N GLY A 48 -16.77 -21.56 0.83
CA GLY A 48 -15.62 -22.48 0.76
C GLY A 48 -15.99 -23.96 0.96
N PRO A 49 -16.81 -24.33 1.96
CA PRO A 49 -17.27 -25.72 2.12
C PRO A 49 -18.04 -26.22 0.89
N LEU A 50 -18.95 -25.41 0.35
CA LEU A 50 -19.76 -25.77 -0.82
C LEU A 50 -18.93 -25.86 -2.09
N MET A 51 -17.97 -24.95 -2.29
CA MET A 51 -17.05 -24.98 -3.42
C MET A 51 -16.19 -26.24 -3.40
N ARG A 52 -15.65 -26.62 -2.22
CA ARG A 52 -14.84 -27.83 -2.08
C ARG A 52 -15.66 -29.09 -2.35
N GLU A 53 -16.86 -29.16 -1.81
CA GLU A 53 -17.76 -30.29 -2.05
C GLU A 53 -18.10 -30.42 -3.54
N LEU A 54 -18.38 -29.29 -4.21
CA LEU A 54 -18.62 -29.30 -5.65
C LEU A 54 -17.38 -29.76 -6.42
N ASP A 55 -16.19 -29.24 -6.11
CA ASP A 55 -14.92 -29.64 -6.74
C ASP A 55 -14.67 -31.15 -6.58
N GLU A 56 -14.94 -31.71 -5.39
CA GLU A 56 -14.82 -33.16 -5.11
C GLU A 56 -15.80 -33.98 -5.95
N LEU A 57 -17.07 -33.56 -6.03
CA LEU A 57 -18.07 -34.23 -6.87
C LEU A 57 -17.72 -34.13 -8.36
N GLU A 58 -17.20 -32.99 -8.80
CA GLU A 58 -16.74 -32.83 -10.18
C GLU A 58 -15.57 -33.76 -10.51
N ALA A 59 -14.62 -33.92 -9.58
CA ALA A 59 -13.50 -34.84 -9.74
C ALA A 59 -13.96 -36.30 -9.79
N GLN A 60 -14.87 -36.71 -8.89
CA GLN A 60 -15.45 -38.06 -8.87
C GLN A 60 -16.21 -38.34 -10.17
N LEU A 61 -17.03 -37.39 -10.64
CA LEU A 61 -17.73 -37.50 -11.91
C LEU A 61 -16.76 -37.61 -13.09
N HIS A 62 -15.70 -36.83 -13.11
CA HIS A 62 -14.69 -36.91 -14.17
C HIS A 62 -14.03 -38.30 -14.21
N GLN A 63 -13.69 -38.86 -13.05
CA GLN A 63 -13.12 -40.22 -12.95
C GLN A 63 -14.12 -41.28 -13.42
N ALA A 64 -15.36 -41.26 -12.91
CA ALA A 64 -16.40 -42.21 -13.28
C ALA A 64 -16.70 -42.16 -14.80
N THR A 65 -16.79 -40.95 -15.37
CA THR A 65 -17.05 -40.77 -16.81
C THR A 65 -15.87 -41.17 -17.68
N ALA A 66 -14.63 -40.97 -17.22
CA ALA A 66 -13.45 -41.46 -17.92
C ALA A 66 -13.41 -43.00 -17.98
N LEU A 67 -13.75 -43.69 -16.89
CA LEU A 67 -13.86 -45.14 -16.86
C LEU A 67 -14.94 -45.65 -17.82
N LEU A 68 -16.13 -45.04 -17.79
CA LEU A 68 -17.20 -45.38 -18.72
C LEU A 68 -16.78 -45.16 -20.18
N SER A 69 -16.13 -44.04 -20.49
CA SER A 69 -15.64 -43.76 -21.84
C SER A 69 -14.61 -44.80 -22.29
N ASP A 70 -13.68 -45.22 -21.42
CA ASP A 70 -12.70 -46.27 -21.74
C ASP A 70 -13.38 -47.62 -22.01
N THR A 71 -14.40 -47.99 -21.21
CA THR A 71 -15.17 -49.23 -21.46
C THR A 71 -15.91 -49.20 -22.80
N LEU A 72 -16.52 -48.07 -23.16
CA LEU A 72 -17.23 -47.90 -24.43
C LEU A 72 -16.27 -47.90 -25.63
N LYS A 73 -15.09 -47.28 -25.50
CA LYS A 73 -14.05 -47.33 -26.53
C LYS A 73 -13.60 -48.75 -26.82
N ARG A 74 -13.43 -49.59 -25.80
CA ARG A 74 -13.13 -51.02 -25.98
C ARG A 74 -14.25 -51.79 -26.68
N GLN A 75 -15.49 -51.30 -26.59
CA GLN A 75 -16.66 -51.83 -27.31
C GLN A 75 -16.87 -51.17 -28.69
N GLY A 76 -15.94 -50.34 -29.16
CA GLY A 76 -16.01 -49.68 -30.47
C GLY A 76 -16.89 -48.42 -30.52
N VAL A 77 -17.34 -47.90 -29.37
CA VAL A 77 -18.16 -46.69 -29.29
C VAL A 77 -17.30 -45.52 -28.79
N GLU A 78 -17.01 -44.57 -29.68
CA GLU A 78 -16.34 -43.32 -29.30
C GLU A 78 -17.33 -42.29 -28.75
N VAL A 79 -16.96 -41.66 -27.63
CA VAL A 79 -17.77 -40.64 -26.97
C VAL A 79 -16.86 -39.47 -26.55
N PRO A 80 -17.28 -38.21 -26.75
CA PRO A 80 -16.47 -37.06 -26.37
C PRO A 80 -16.30 -36.97 -24.84
N MET A 81 -15.10 -36.58 -24.42
CA MET A 81 -14.73 -36.39 -23.02
C MET A 81 -14.42 -34.91 -22.74
N SER A 82 -14.88 -34.41 -21.59
CA SER A 82 -14.52 -33.08 -21.12
C SER A 82 -13.15 -33.06 -20.45
N ALA A 83 -12.49 -31.90 -20.44
CA ALA A 83 -11.29 -31.71 -19.64
C ALA A 83 -11.54 -31.92 -18.14
N ALA A 84 -10.47 -32.21 -17.40
CA ALA A 84 -10.53 -32.32 -15.95
C ALA A 84 -10.93 -30.97 -15.32
N PRO A 85 -11.72 -30.99 -14.23
CA PRO A 85 -12.08 -29.78 -13.50
C PRO A 85 -10.82 -29.12 -12.91
N ARG A 86 -10.80 -27.79 -12.87
CA ARG A 86 -9.73 -26.99 -12.26
C ARG A 86 -10.29 -26.28 -11.03
N SER A 87 -9.66 -26.49 -9.87
CA SER A 87 -10.04 -25.78 -8.66
C SER A 87 -9.65 -24.30 -8.74
N LYS A 88 -10.52 -23.43 -8.22
CA LYS A 88 -10.27 -21.99 -8.16
C LYS A 88 -9.39 -21.67 -6.96
N THR A 89 -8.17 -21.24 -7.21
CA THR A 89 -7.27 -20.70 -6.20
C THR A 89 -7.27 -19.18 -6.26
N TRP A 90 -7.34 -18.55 -5.08
CA TRP A 90 -7.20 -17.10 -4.97
C TRP A 90 -5.74 -16.75 -4.70
N PRO A 91 -5.13 -15.86 -5.52
CA PRO A 91 -3.76 -15.44 -5.30
C PRO A 91 -3.61 -14.78 -3.92
N ASP A 92 -2.39 -14.79 -3.39
CA ASP A 92 -2.12 -14.10 -2.13
C ASP A 92 -2.18 -12.58 -2.30
N ILE A 93 -2.45 -11.87 -1.20
CA ILE A 93 -2.51 -10.40 -1.14
C ILE A 93 -1.35 -9.93 -0.25
N PRO A 94 -0.15 -9.76 -0.82
CA PRO A 94 1.02 -9.40 -0.02
C PRO A 94 0.83 -8.03 0.64
N PRO A 95 1.42 -7.80 1.83
CA PRO A 95 1.54 -6.46 2.40
C PRO A 95 2.48 -5.60 1.54
N LEU A 96 2.51 -4.29 1.82
CA LEU A 96 3.57 -3.45 1.28
C LEU A 96 4.93 -3.99 1.73
N PRO A 97 5.97 -3.93 0.86
CA PRO A 97 7.32 -4.23 1.30
C PRO A 97 7.74 -3.27 2.42
N GLU A 98 8.67 -3.69 3.26
CA GLU A 98 9.20 -2.84 4.33
C GLU A 98 9.79 -1.55 3.74
N ALA A 99 9.50 -0.41 4.37
CA ALA A 99 10.01 0.88 3.92
C ALA A 99 11.48 1.02 4.31
N THR A 100 12.33 1.43 3.36
CA THR A 100 13.70 1.82 3.68
C THR A 100 13.66 3.14 4.47
N PRO A 101 14.22 3.19 5.69
CA PRO A 101 14.22 4.42 6.47
C PRO A 101 15.02 5.50 5.75
N LEU A 102 14.54 6.74 5.85
CA LEU A 102 15.29 7.89 5.32
C LEU A 102 16.60 8.04 6.09
N PRO A 103 17.70 8.40 5.40
CA PRO A 103 18.96 8.68 6.08
C PRO A 103 18.79 9.87 7.03
N PRO A 104 19.48 9.87 8.18
CA PRO A 104 19.44 10.99 9.12
C PRO A 104 19.90 12.28 8.43
N GLU A 105 19.30 13.40 8.80
CA GLU A 105 19.75 14.71 8.33
C GLU A 105 21.21 14.93 8.77
N PRO A 106 22.11 15.40 7.88
CA PRO A 106 23.50 15.61 8.25
C PRO A 106 23.63 16.64 9.38
N THR A 107 24.09 16.20 10.55
CA THR A 107 24.41 17.03 11.71
C THR A 107 25.92 17.22 11.83
N GLY A 108 26.44 18.43 11.58
CA GLY A 108 27.86 18.75 11.80
C GLY A 108 28.37 20.03 11.12
N PRO A 109 29.56 20.57 11.51
CA PRO A 109 30.18 21.71 10.85
C PRO A 109 30.93 21.24 9.60
N LEU A 110 30.29 21.35 8.42
CA LEU A 110 30.87 21.07 7.11
C LEU A 110 30.38 22.13 6.10
N THR A 111 31.31 22.67 5.32
CA THR A 111 31.39 24.02 4.73
C THR A 111 30.30 24.39 3.68
N ASP A 112 30.14 25.72 3.44
CA ASP A 112 29.44 26.42 2.34
C ASP A 112 27.94 26.80 2.45
N LEU A 113 27.53 27.48 3.53
CA LEU A 113 26.50 28.54 3.46
C LEU A 113 27.13 29.87 3.87
N PRO A 114 26.81 30.99 3.19
CA PRO A 114 27.24 32.28 3.68
C PRO A 114 26.64 32.50 5.09
N PRO A 115 27.46 32.85 6.09
CA PRO A 115 26.98 33.20 7.41
C PRO A 115 26.00 34.38 7.31
N PRO A 116 25.01 34.50 8.21
CA PRO A 116 23.97 35.53 8.13
C PRO A 116 24.63 36.91 8.08
N SER A 117 24.05 37.85 7.32
CA SER A 117 24.58 39.21 7.25
C SER A 117 24.73 39.82 8.64
N LEU A 118 25.71 40.73 8.81
CA LEU A 118 25.96 41.41 10.08
C LEU A 118 24.69 42.05 10.67
N LYS A 119 23.85 42.65 9.80
CA LYS A 119 22.54 43.22 10.17
C LYS A 119 21.57 42.17 10.75
N THR A 120 21.58 40.96 10.20
CA THR A 120 20.76 39.85 10.70
C THR A 120 21.25 39.36 12.06
N LEU A 121 22.57 39.23 12.24
CA LEU A 121 23.18 38.89 13.53
C LEU A 121 22.86 39.94 14.59
N TYR A 122 23.02 41.23 14.25
CA TYR A 122 22.70 42.34 15.13
C TYR A 122 21.24 42.35 15.54
N ARG A 123 20.29 42.29 14.59
CA ARG A 123 18.86 42.32 14.92
C ARG A 123 18.48 41.20 15.90
N ARG A 124 19.06 40.02 15.73
CA ARG A 124 18.81 38.87 16.60
C ARG A 124 19.44 39.03 17.98
N ALA A 125 20.69 39.49 18.03
CA ALA A 125 21.37 39.77 19.29
C ALA A 125 20.63 40.88 20.07
N ALA A 126 20.24 41.96 19.40
CA ALA A 126 19.46 43.05 19.96
C ALA A 126 18.11 42.57 20.51
N MET A 127 17.37 41.73 19.77
CA MET A 127 16.12 41.14 20.28
C MET A 127 16.34 40.23 21.49
N ARG A 128 17.48 39.55 21.60
CA ARG A 128 17.73 38.59 22.67
C ARG A 128 18.26 39.25 23.95
N PHE A 129 18.96 40.37 23.82
CA PHE A 129 19.59 41.09 24.92
C PHE A 129 18.92 42.45 25.20
N HIS A 130 17.75 42.73 24.62
CA HIS A 130 17.07 44.00 24.83
C HIS A 130 16.64 44.16 26.30
N PRO A 131 16.96 45.28 26.98
CA PRO A 131 16.60 45.48 28.38
C PRO A 131 15.09 45.56 28.61
N ASP A 132 14.33 46.08 27.65
CA ASP A 132 12.85 46.13 27.73
C ASP A 132 12.17 44.76 27.59
N LEU A 133 12.90 43.73 27.15
CA LEU A 133 12.40 42.35 27.07
C LEU A 133 12.82 41.50 28.28
N ALA A 134 13.59 42.07 29.21
CA ALA A 134 14.07 41.39 30.40
C ALA A 134 13.12 41.61 31.59
N PRO A 135 12.95 40.62 32.49
CA PRO A 135 12.26 40.81 33.76
C PRO A 135 12.90 41.95 34.58
N SER A 136 12.07 42.69 35.32
CA SER A 136 12.53 43.80 36.16
C SER A 136 13.41 43.31 37.33
N GLY A 137 14.52 44.00 37.57
CA GLY A 137 15.49 43.66 38.61
C GLY A 137 16.92 43.53 38.04
N PRO A 138 17.82 42.78 38.68
CA PRO A 138 19.23 42.67 38.27
C PRO A 138 19.41 42.09 36.85
N GLU A 139 18.42 41.36 36.34
CA GLU A 139 18.40 40.81 34.98
C GLU A 139 18.31 41.89 33.89
N ARG A 140 17.63 43.00 34.19
CA ARG A 140 17.56 44.16 33.30
C ARG A 140 18.92 44.82 33.15
N GLU A 141 19.64 45.04 34.25
CA GLU A 141 20.99 45.63 34.24
C GLU A 141 21.97 44.76 33.44
N VAL A 142 21.87 43.43 33.56
CA VAL A 142 22.67 42.48 32.76
C VAL A 142 22.32 42.58 31.27
N CYS A 143 21.04 42.77 30.92
CA CYS A 143 20.62 42.97 29.53
C CYS A 143 21.05 44.35 29.00
N GLU A 144 20.99 45.42 29.80
CA GLU A 144 21.51 46.75 29.43
C GLU A 144 23.00 46.70 29.08
N GLN A 145 23.80 46.04 29.92
CA GLN A 145 25.23 45.83 29.66
C GLN A 145 25.48 44.98 28.40
N ARG A 146 24.73 43.90 28.21
CA ARG A 146 24.85 43.05 27.00
C ARG A 146 24.41 43.79 25.74
N MET A 147 23.37 44.61 25.82
CA MET A 147 22.88 45.43 24.71
C MET A 147 23.91 46.49 24.29
N MET A 148 24.60 47.13 25.24
CA MET A 148 25.73 48.02 24.94
C MET A 148 26.80 47.29 24.11
N ILE A 149 27.20 46.08 24.53
CA ILE A 149 28.19 45.27 23.82
C ILE A 149 27.70 44.88 22.41
N VAL A 150 26.41 44.55 22.25
CA VAL A 150 25.80 44.25 20.94
C VAL A 150 25.83 45.47 20.01
N ASN A 151 25.48 46.65 20.53
CA ASN A 151 25.46 47.90 19.76
C ASN A 151 26.88 48.30 19.33
N GLU A 152 27.86 48.20 20.23
CA GLU A 152 29.27 48.47 19.94
C GLU A 152 29.83 47.51 18.88
N ALA A 153 29.54 46.21 19.01
CA ALA A 153 29.94 45.20 18.03
C ALA A 153 29.33 45.46 16.65
N TYR A 154 28.08 45.93 16.57
CA TYR A 154 27.46 46.28 15.29
C TYR A 154 28.06 47.55 14.68
N ALA A 155 28.25 48.60 15.49
CA ALA A 155 28.81 49.87 15.03
C ALA A 155 30.25 49.73 14.50
N SER A 156 31.05 48.86 15.14
CA SER A 156 32.43 48.56 14.75
C SER A 156 32.54 47.52 13.63
N GLY A 157 31.45 46.89 13.21
CA GLY A 157 31.48 45.80 12.24
C GLY A 157 32.02 44.47 12.79
N ASP A 158 32.15 44.33 14.11
CA ASP A 158 32.69 43.14 14.78
C ASP A 158 31.70 41.97 14.77
N ARG A 159 31.70 41.28 13.65
CA ARG A 159 30.94 40.05 13.43
C ARG A 159 31.23 38.99 14.47
N ARG A 160 32.50 38.75 14.81
CA ARG A 160 32.91 37.65 15.69
C ARG A 160 32.35 37.86 17.09
N LYS A 161 32.31 39.12 17.56
CA LYS A 161 31.67 39.46 18.83
C LYS A 161 30.18 39.17 18.81
N LEU A 162 29.45 39.53 17.76
CA LEU A 162 28.02 39.19 17.63
C LEU A 162 27.77 37.68 17.56
N GLU A 163 28.62 36.94 16.84
CA GLU A 163 28.53 35.48 16.75
C GLU A 163 28.75 34.83 18.13
N SER A 164 29.82 35.20 18.83
CA SER A 164 30.11 34.67 20.17
C SER A 164 28.99 34.93 21.19
N LEU A 165 28.38 36.13 21.16
CA LEU A 165 27.27 36.46 22.04
C LEU A 165 26.04 35.59 21.78
N LEU A 166 25.71 35.34 20.50
CA LEU A 166 24.58 34.49 20.13
C LEU A 166 24.83 33.01 20.49
N LEU A 167 26.03 32.50 20.25
CA LEU A 167 26.42 31.13 20.63
C LEU A 167 26.38 30.95 22.16
N ALA A 168 26.94 31.90 22.91
CA ALA A 168 26.91 31.88 24.38
C ALA A 168 25.48 31.97 24.93
N ALA A 169 24.55 32.55 24.17
CA ALA A 169 23.12 32.59 24.50
C ALA A 169 22.36 31.32 24.10
N GLY A 170 23.07 30.26 23.69
CA GLY A 170 22.51 28.96 23.33
C GLY A 170 22.01 28.86 21.89
N GLU A 171 22.33 29.80 21.02
CA GLU A 171 22.00 29.65 19.61
C GLU A 171 22.87 28.59 18.93
N LEU A 172 22.24 27.80 18.04
CA LEU A 172 22.94 26.78 17.27
C LEU A 172 23.99 27.40 16.34
N PRO A 173 25.20 26.82 16.25
CA PRO A 173 26.28 27.29 15.36
C PRO A 173 25.85 27.51 13.91
N GLU A 174 24.96 26.67 13.38
CA GLU A 174 24.45 26.78 12.00
C GLU A 174 23.68 28.09 11.76
N LYS A 175 22.92 28.54 12.77
CA LYS A 175 22.14 29.79 12.68
C LYS A 175 23.03 31.02 12.73
N VAL A 176 24.21 30.89 13.35
CA VAL A 176 25.13 31.99 13.63
C VAL A 176 26.26 32.07 12.59
N ILE A 177 26.81 30.93 12.18
CA ILE A 177 28.05 30.80 11.39
C ILE A 177 27.80 30.15 9.99
N GLY A 178 26.61 29.58 9.72
CA GLY A 178 26.33 28.85 8.46
C GLY A 178 26.57 27.33 8.55
N GLY A 179 26.27 26.57 7.49
CA GLY A 179 26.27 25.08 7.48
C GLY A 179 26.25 24.44 6.06
N PRO A 180 26.07 23.10 5.91
CA PRO A 180 26.36 22.36 4.68
C PRO A 180 25.24 22.44 3.62
N ALA A 181 25.21 23.53 2.84
CA ALA A 181 24.16 23.74 1.82
C ALA A 181 24.05 22.56 0.85
N ASP A 182 25.19 22.06 0.38
CA ASP A 182 25.24 21.05 -0.66
C ASP A 182 25.04 19.63 -0.12
N ALA A 183 25.49 19.33 1.11
CA ALA A 183 25.16 18.06 1.74
C ALA A 183 23.67 18.01 2.11
N VAL A 184 23.09 19.09 2.64
CA VAL A 184 21.64 19.18 2.90
C VAL A 184 20.85 19.12 1.61
N ARG A 185 21.31 19.77 0.53
CA ARG A 185 20.69 19.66 -0.79
C ARG A 185 20.74 18.24 -1.34
N ALA A 186 21.89 17.58 -1.28
CA ALA A 186 22.06 16.22 -1.76
C ALA A 186 21.20 15.25 -0.93
N TRP A 187 21.19 15.44 0.39
CA TRP A 187 20.33 14.71 1.32
C TRP A 187 18.84 14.94 1.03
N LEU A 188 18.41 16.18 0.83
CA LEU A 188 17.02 16.53 0.44
C LEU A 188 16.66 15.85 -0.88
N GLY A 189 17.52 15.93 -1.89
CA GLY A 189 17.29 15.27 -3.18
C GLY A 189 17.20 13.75 -3.07
N LEU A 190 18.05 13.13 -2.25
CA LEU A 190 17.99 11.71 -1.97
C LEU A 190 16.69 11.34 -1.24
N CYS A 191 16.31 12.07 -0.20
CA CYS A 191 15.09 11.82 0.55
C CYS A 191 13.84 12.02 -0.30
N GLU A 192 13.76 13.11 -1.08
CA GLU A 192 12.70 13.35 -2.05
C GLU A 192 12.60 12.19 -3.05
N HIS A 193 13.73 11.73 -3.59
CA HIS A 193 13.77 10.58 -4.50
C HIS A 193 13.31 9.28 -3.84
N MET A 194 13.71 9.02 -2.59
CA MET A 194 13.29 7.84 -1.83
C MET A 194 11.78 7.86 -1.57
N VAL A 195 11.24 8.99 -1.11
CA VAL A 195 9.80 9.17 -0.87
C VAL A 195 9.00 9.03 -2.16
N GLN A 196 9.43 9.66 -3.25
CA GLN A 196 8.77 9.53 -4.56
C GLN A 196 8.82 8.10 -5.12
N SER A 197 9.94 7.41 -4.93
CA SER A 197 10.06 6.00 -5.32
C SER A 197 9.13 5.12 -4.52
N ARG A 198 9.01 5.37 -3.21
CA ARG A 198 8.05 4.67 -2.34
C ARG A 198 6.61 4.95 -2.74
N ILE A 199 6.25 6.20 -3.05
CA ILE A 199 4.92 6.57 -3.56
C ILE A 199 4.57 5.73 -4.80
N ARG A 200 5.50 5.59 -5.76
CA ARG A 200 5.29 4.75 -6.96
C ARG A 200 5.06 3.28 -6.61
N ILE A 201 5.78 2.74 -5.64
CA ILE A 201 5.59 1.36 -5.15
C ILE A 201 4.19 1.20 -4.56
N VAL A 202 3.78 2.10 -3.67
CA VAL A 202 2.46 2.05 -3.01
C VAL A 202 1.33 2.17 -4.03
N GLN A 203 1.46 3.08 -5.00
CA GLN A 203 0.49 3.25 -6.08
C GLN A 203 0.39 2.00 -6.97
N ALA A 204 1.51 1.39 -7.33
CA ALA A 204 1.52 0.15 -8.10
C ALA A 204 0.87 -1.02 -7.32
N GLN A 205 1.14 -1.14 -6.02
CA GLN A 205 0.52 -2.14 -5.17
C GLN A 205 -0.99 -1.89 -4.98
N MET A 206 -1.40 -0.63 -4.85
CA MET A 206 -2.82 -0.27 -4.84
C MET A 206 -3.52 -0.67 -6.14
N ALA A 207 -2.92 -0.37 -7.30
CA ALA A 207 -3.47 -0.76 -8.60
C ALA A 207 -3.54 -2.29 -8.75
N LEU A 208 -2.53 -3.01 -8.28
CA LEU A 208 -2.52 -4.47 -8.24
C LEU A 208 -3.65 -5.02 -7.36
N LEU A 209 -3.87 -4.42 -6.18
CA LEU A 209 -4.95 -4.80 -5.28
C LEU A 209 -6.33 -4.62 -5.94
N GLN A 210 -6.51 -3.50 -6.66
CA GLN A 210 -7.76 -3.16 -7.33
C GLN A 210 -8.04 -4.03 -8.56
N SER A 211 -7.01 -4.52 -9.25
CA SER A 211 -7.16 -5.40 -10.42
C SER A 211 -7.45 -6.87 -10.07
N GLN A 212 -7.43 -7.24 -8.78
CA GLN A 212 -7.74 -8.59 -8.37
C GLN A 212 -9.24 -8.90 -8.54
N GLN A 213 -9.56 -10.08 -9.07
CA GLN A 213 -10.95 -10.55 -9.17
C GLN A 213 -11.68 -10.56 -7.82
N MET A 214 -10.98 -10.87 -6.73
CA MET A 214 -11.56 -10.82 -5.38
C MET A 214 -11.96 -9.39 -4.99
N HIS A 215 -11.24 -8.37 -5.47
CA HIS A 215 -11.57 -6.97 -5.24
C HIS A 215 -12.82 -6.56 -6.01
N GLU A 216 -12.90 -6.91 -7.30
CA GLU A 216 -14.09 -6.66 -8.12
C GLU A 216 -15.33 -7.33 -7.51
N LEU A 217 -15.19 -8.58 -7.08
CA LEU A 217 -16.25 -9.32 -6.41
C LEU A 217 -16.69 -8.64 -5.11
N ARG A 218 -15.75 -8.20 -4.27
CA ARG A 218 -16.05 -7.45 -3.05
C ARG A 218 -16.87 -6.21 -3.36
N VAL A 219 -16.43 -5.41 -4.33
CA VAL A 219 -17.13 -4.16 -4.72
C VAL A 219 -18.54 -4.46 -5.22
N ALA A 220 -18.72 -5.50 -6.03
CA ALA A 220 -20.03 -5.92 -6.52
C ALA A 220 -20.96 -6.38 -5.38
N VAL A 221 -20.44 -7.19 -4.45
CA VAL A 221 -21.20 -7.67 -3.30
C VAL A 221 -21.59 -6.53 -2.37
N GLU A 222 -20.65 -5.68 -1.97
CA GLU A 222 -20.91 -4.53 -1.10
C GLU A 222 -21.94 -3.58 -1.71
N ARG A 223 -21.84 -3.30 -3.03
CA ARG A 223 -22.83 -2.47 -3.74
C ARG A 223 -24.22 -3.08 -3.69
N ALA A 224 -24.33 -4.40 -3.86
CA ALA A 224 -25.62 -5.08 -3.78
C ALA A 224 -26.17 -5.13 -2.35
N GLU A 225 -25.31 -5.28 -1.34
CA GLU A 225 -25.66 -5.24 0.08
C GLU A 225 -26.21 -3.87 0.50
N VAL A 226 -25.67 -2.76 -0.04
CA VAL A 226 -26.23 -1.41 0.15
C VAL A 226 -27.68 -1.31 -0.35
N GLY A 227 -28.04 -2.06 -1.39
CA GLY A 227 -29.41 -2.18 -1.90
C GLY A 227 -30.29 -3.16 -1.13
N GLY A 228 -29.83 -3.73 0.00
CA GLY A 228 -30.57 -4.70 0.81
C GLY A 228 -30.53 -6.13 0.28
N MET A 229 -29.75 -6.41 -0.77
CA MET A 229 -29.57 -7.78 -1.27
C MET A 229 -28.60 -8.57 -0.38
N ARG A 230 -28.65 -9.91 -0.48
CA ARG A 230 -27.72 -10.83 0.19
C ARG A 230 -26.99 -11.71 -0.83
N PRO A 231 -25.99 -11.18 -1.56
CA PRO A 231 -25.37 -11.88 -2.68
C PRO A 231 -24.69 -13.20 -2.30
N LEU A 232 -23.99 -13.25 -1.16
CA LEU A 232 -23.33 -14.47 -0.71
C LEU A 232 -24.34 -15.59 -0.42
N ASP A 233 -25.50 -15.27 0.14
CA ASP A 233 -26.57 -16.26 0.37
C ASP A 233 -27.12 -16.80 -0.95
N ILE A 234 -27.31 -15.91 -1.95
CA ILE A 234 -27.76 -16.29 -3.29
C ILE A 234 -26.73 -17.20 -3.97
N MET A 235 -25.44 -16.86 -3.88
CA MET A 235 -24.35 -17.68 -4.39
C MET A 235 -24.30 -19.04 -3.69
N ALA A 236 -24.48 -19.09 -2.37
CA ALA A 236 -24.53 -20.33 -1.60
C ALA A 236 -25.71 -21.22 -2.03
N ALA A 237 -26.90 -20.65 -2.20
CA ALA A 237 -28.08 -21.37 -2.69
C ALA A 237 -27.83 -21.95 -4.10
N ARG A 238 -27.21 -21.19 -4.99
CA ARG A 238 -26.83 -21.66 -6.33
C ARG A 238 -25.83 -22.83 -6.27
N LEU A 239 -24.80 -22.74 -5.42
CA LEU A 239 -23.85 -23.83 -5.23
C LEU A 239 -24.54 -25.10 -4.68
N ARG A 240 -25.43 -24.97 -3.70
CA ARG A 240 -26.21 -26.11 -3.18
C ARG A 240 -27.04 -26.80 -4.26
N ALA A 241 -27.68 -26.02 -5.15
CA ALA A 241 -28.41 -26.58 -6.28
C ALA A 241 -27.48 -27.33 -7.26
N GLN A 242 -26.31 -26.78 -7.57
CA GLN A 242 -25.31 -27.44 -8.41
C GLN A 242 -24.80 -28.74 -7.77
N ILE A 243 -24.51 -28.73 -6.47
CA ILE A 243 -24.11 -29.93 -5.71
C ILE A 243 -25.18 -31.02 -5.82
N ALA A 244 -26.46 -30.68 -5.62
CA ALA A 244 -27.55 -31.64 -5.74
C ALA A 244 -27.63 -32.23 -7.16
N GLU A 245 -27.47 -31.41 -8.20
CA GLU A 245 -27.42 -31.87 -9.58
C GLU A 245 -26.22 -32.82 -9.84
N ARG A 246 -25.02 -32.48 -9.36
CA ARG A 246 -23.82 -33.32 -9.55
C ARG A 246 -23.90 -34.63 -8.78
N ARG A 247 -24.47 -34.64 -7.58
CA ARG A 247 -24.76 -35.89 -6.85
C ARG A 247 -25.72 -36.79 -7.63
N GLN A 248 -26.77 -36.22 -8.21
CA GLN A 248 -27.71 -36.98 -9.05
C GLN A 248 -27.04 -37.54 -10.30
N GLU A 249 -26.20 -36.75 -10.97
CA GLU A 249 -25.43 -37.22 -12.12
C GLU A 249 -24.49 -38.37 -11.76
N LEU A 250 -23.80 -38.27 -10.61
CA LEU A 250 -22.86 -39.31 -10.18
C LEU A 250 -23.61 -40.60 -9.90
N TYR A 251 -24.74 -40.51 -9.19
CA TYR A 251 -25.63 -41.63 -8.90
C TYR A 251 -26.10 -42.35 -10.18
N ILE A 252 -26.47 -41.59 -11.22
CA ILE A 252 -26.86 -42.14 -12.53
C ILE A 252 -25.66 -42.78 -13.23
N GLY A 253 -24.53 -42.07 -13.32
CA GLY A 253 -23.33 -42.53 -14.00
C GLY A 253 -22.82 -43.88 -13.46
N GLU A 254 -22.85 -44.06 -12.13
CA GLU A 254 -22.47 -45.33 -11.48
C GLU A 254 -23.37 -46.52 -11.86
N ARG A 255 -24.61 -46.28 -12.26
CA ARG A 255 -25.61 -47.33 -12.54
C ARG A 255 -25.81 -47.63 -14.01
N VAL A 256 -25.43 -46.72 -14.88
CA VAL A 256 -25.65 -46.83 -16.32
C VAL A 256 -24.61 -47.73 -17.01
N GLY A 257 -23.51 -48.08 -16.35
CA GLY A 257 -22.42 -48.87 -16.93
C GLY A 257 -22.76 -50.27 -17.43
N SER A 258 -23.94 -50.81 -17.13
CA SER A 258 -24.40 -52.11 -17.63
C SER A 258 -25.02 -52.06 -19.04
N ASP A 259 -25.42 -50.89 -19.54
CA ASP A 259 -26.00 -50.70 -20.87
C ASP A 259 -25.18 -49.68 -21.67
N ALA A 260 -24.52 -50.16 -22.73
CA ALA A 260 -23.62 -49.36 -23.55
C ALA A 260 -24.31 -48.17 -24.23
N LYS A 261 -25.58 -48.30 -24.62
CA LYS A 261 -26.34 -47.22 -25.26
C LYS A 261 -26.70 -46.15 -24.24
N LEU A 262 -27.19 -46.55 -23.07
CA LEU A 262 -27.50 -45.61 -21.99
C LEU A 262 -26.22 -44.89 -21.51
N ALA A 263 -25.08 -45.58 -21.45
CA ALA A 263 -23.79 -45.00 -21.07
C ALA A 263 -23.30 -43.96 -22.09
N ALA A 264 -23.41 -44.26 -23.38
CA ALA A 264 -23.07 -43.31 -24.44
C ALA A 264 -23.98 -42.06 -24.37
N ASP A 265 -25.28 -42.24 -24.18
CA ASP A 265 -26.24 -41.12 -24.10
C ASP A 265 -26.02 -40.26 -22.85
N PHE A 266 -25.70 -40.86 -21.71
CA PHE A 266 -25.34 -40.14 -20.48
C PHE A 266 -24.11 -39.25 -20.70
N LEU A 267 -23.03 -39.81 -21.25
CA LEU A 267 -21.79 -39.10 -21.51
C LEU A 267 -21.99 -37.94 -22.51
N ARG A 268 -22.75 -38.15 -23.59
CA ARG A 268 -23.08 -37.09 -24.55
C ARG A 268 -23.86 -35.95 -23.90
N LYS A 269 -24.91 -36.26 -23.11
CA LYS A 269 -25.70 -35.24 -22.39
C LYS A 269 -24.85 -34.43 -21.42
N ARG A 270 -23.91 -35.07 -20.72
CA ARG A 270 -22.98 -34.39 -19.82
C ARG A 270 -22.00 -33.50 -20.59
N TYR A 271 -21.44 -33.99 -21.69
CA TYR A 271 -20.54 -33.21 -22.55
C TYR A 271 -21.24 -31.96 -23.10
N GLN A 272 -22.48 -32.09 -23.57
CA GLN A 272 -23.31 -30.96 -24.05
C GLN A 272 -23.54 -29.93 -22.94
N ARG A 273 -23.87 -30.34 -21.72
CA ARG A 273 -24.05 -29.42 -20.58
C ARG A 273 -22.78 -28.68 -20.19
N LEU A 274 -21.62 -29.34 -20.24
CA LEU A 274 -20.35 -28.74 -19.86
C LEU A 274 -19.78 -27.78 -20.92
N THR A 275 -20.02 -28.06 -22.19
CA THR A 275 -19.46 -27.28 -23.30
C THR A 275 -20.43 -26.26 -23.89
N GLY A 276 -21.74 -26.41 -23.63
CA GLY A 276 -22.78 -25.61 -24.29
C GLY A 276 -22.95 -25.94 -25.78
N LEU A 277 -22.23 -26.94 -26.31
CA LEU A 277 -22.34 -27.38 -27.70
C LEU A 277 -23.38 -28.49 -27.78
N GLY A 278 -24.51 -28.23 -28.46
CA GLY A 278 -25.39 -29.30 -28.91
C GLY A 278 -24.67 -30.12 -29.98
N LEU A 279 -24.60 -31.45 -29.79
CA LEU A 279 -24.14 -32.33 -30.86
C LEU A 279 -25.28 -32.38 -31.90
N GLY A 280 -25.09 -31.67 -33.02
CA GLY A 280 -25.89 -31.84 -34.22
C GLY A 280 -25.69 -33.23 -34.81
#